data_AF-A0A6B2DFQ0-F1
#
_entry.id   AF-A0A6B2DFQ0-F1
#
_cell.length_a   1.000
_cell.length_b   1.000
_cell.length_c   1.000
_cell.angle_alpha   90.00
_cell.angle_beta   90.00
_cell.angle_gamma   90.00
#
_symmetry.space_group_name_H-M   'P 1'
#
loop_
_entity.id
_entity.type
_entity.pdbx_description
1 polymer ?
#
loop_
_entity_poly.entity_id
_entity_poly.type
_entity_poly.pdbx_seq_one_letter_code
_entity_poly.pdbx_strand_id
1 'polypeptide(L)'
;MSVRTSLPRATVTAPEKQRVLPPLVRHVLFALAAFAVVVVLTLVTDEFTNLRIATIGYYLIAVAGLTLLTGLTGQVSLGHGAFMFIGAYTVALLVNKVPSFPLWADLLLASAAGGLAGLLAGAAAAR
;
A
#
# COMPACT_ATOMS: atom_id res chain seq x y z
N MET A 1 44.16 -25.54 -57.43
CA MET A 1 42.86 -26.23 -57.24
C MET A 1 42.08 -25.49 -56.16
N SER A 2 41.32 -24.44 -56.53
CA SER A 2 40.64 -23.55 -55.56
C SER A 2 39.23 -24.06 -55.28
N VAL A 3 39.04 -24.70 -54.13
CA VAL A 3 37.71 -25.14 -53.69
C VAL A 3 36.97 -23.94 -53.12
N ARG A 4 36.07 -23.33 -53.91
CA ARG A 4 35.09 -22.37 -53.41
C ARG A 4 33.99 -23.16 -52.71
N THR A 5 34.06 -23.24 -51.38
CA THR A 5 32.95 -23.66 -50.53
C THR A 5 31.87 -22.58 -50.57
N SER A 6 30.82 -22.79 -51.35
CA SER A 6 29.63 -21.95 -51.38
C SER A 6 28.79 -22.22 -50.13
N LEU A 7 28.98 -21.41 -49.08
CA LEU A 7 28.13 -21.46 -47.90
C LEU A 7 26.71 -20.96 -48.24
N PRO A 8 25.64 -21.63 -47.79
CA PRO A 8 24.27 -21.13 -47.90
C PRO A 8 24.18 -19.79 -47.17
N ARG A 9 23.74 -18.74 -47.88
CA ARG A 9 23.48 -17.43 -47.26
C ARG A 9 22.31 -17.60 -46.31
N ALA A 10 22.57 -17.53 -45.01
CA ALA A 10 21.52 -17.28 -44.03
C ALA A 10 20.86 -15.96 -44.44
N THR A 11 19.65 -16.04 -44.98
CA THR A 11 18.78 -14.88 -45.17
C THR A 11 18.45 -14.38 -43.78
N VAL A 12 19.21 -13.39 -43.31
CA VAL A 12 18.89 -12.63 -42.10
C VAL A 12 17.58 -11.91 -42.41
N THR A 13 16.46 -12.55 -42.07
CA THR A 13 15.15 -11.92 -42.07
C THR A 13 15.25 -10.76 -41.09
N ALA A 14 15.11 -9.53 -41.59
CA ALA A 14 15.10 -8.34 -40.76
C ALA A 14 14.11 -8.53 -39.60
N PRO A 15 14.45 -8.16 -38.36
CA PRO A 15 13.55 -8.36 -37.23
C PRO A 15 12.24 -7.62 -37.51
N GLU A 16 11.15 -8.39 -37.53
CA GLU A 16 9.79 -7.86 -37.61
C GLU A 16 9.64 -6.88 -36.46
N LYS A 17 9.47 -5.60 -36.78
CA LYS A 17 9.39 -4.50 -35.81
C LYS A 17 8.07 -4.65 -35.04
N GLN A 18 8.03 -5.56 -34.06
CA GLN A 18 6.93 -5.71 -33.14
C GLN A 18 6.64 -4.35 -32.54
N ARG A 19 5.51 -3.76 -32.93
CA ARG A 19 5.00 -2.50 -32.39
C ARG A 19 4.54 -2.77 -30.95
N VAL A 20 5.50 -2.93 -30.05
CA VAL A 20 5.24 -2.81 -28.62
C VAL A 20 4.84 -1.36 -28.38
N LEU A 21 3.59 -1.16 -27.93
CA LEU A 21 3.11 0.16 -27.53
C LEU A 21 4.11 0.76 -26.53
N PRO A 22 4.33 2.09 -26.57
CA PRO A 22 5.20 2.75 -25.61
C PRO A 22 4.76 2.36 -24.19
N PRO A 23 5.69 2.00 -23.29
CA PRO A 23 5.32 1.51 -21.96
C PRO A 23 4.42 2.50 -21.23
N LEU A 24 4.63 3.80 -21.41
CA LEU A 24 3.82 4.85 -20.83
C LEU A 24 2.35 4.81 -21.31
N VAL A 25 2.12 4.63 -22.61
CA VAL A 25 0.77 4.49 -23.20
C VAL A 25 0.05 3.26 -22.64
N ARG A 26 0.78 2.16 -22.45
CA ARG A 26 0.23 0.93 -21.88
C ARG A 26 -0.21 1.12 -20.43
N HIS A 27 0.61 1.74 -19.58
CA HIS A 27 0.24 1.99 -18.18
C HIS A 27 -0.92 2.98 -18.07
N VAL A 28 -0.95 4.02 -18.91
CA VAL A 28 -2.06 4.99 -18.96
C VAL A 28 -3.36 4.30 -19.39
N LEU A 29 -3.32 3.41 -20.39
CA LEU A 29 -4.48 2.61 -20.79
C LEU A 29 -4.99 1.72 -19.65
N PHE A 30 -4.09 1.05 -18.92
CA PHE A 30 -4.48 0.25 -17.76
C PHE A 30 -5.09 1.10 -16.64
N ALA A 31 -4.52 2.28 -16.36
CA ALA A 31 -5.05 3.19 -15.35
C ALA A 31 -6.45 3.70 -15.73
N LEU A 32 -6.65 4.10 -16.99
CA LEU A 32 -7.96 4.52 -17.52
C LEU A 32 -8.99 3.39 -17.45
N ALA A 33 -8.61 2.18 -17.83
CA ALA A 33 -9.48 1.01 -17.74
C ALA A 33 -9.89 0.72 -16.29
N ALA A 34 -8.93 0.74 -15.36
CA ALA A 34 -9.22 0.54 -13.93
C ALA A 34 -10.15 1.64 -13.39
N PHE A 35 -9.92 2.90 -13.76
CA PHE A 35 -10.78 4.02 -13.38
C PHE A 35 -12.21 3.85 -13.89
N ALA A 36 -12.37 3.47 -15.17
CA ALA A 36 -13.69 3.21 -15.75
C ALA A 36 -14.43 2.09 -15.02
N VAL A 37 -13.75 1.01 -14.64
CA VAL A 37 -14.34 -0.09 -13.86
C VAL A 37 -14.84 0.42 -12.50
N VAL A 38 -14.06 1.23 -11.78
CA VAL A 38 -14.46 1.79 -10.48
C VAL A 38 -15.68 2.69 -10.62
N VAL A 39 -15.73 3.54 -11.66
CA VAL A 39 -16.88 4.42 -11.92
C VAL A 39 -18.14 3.59 -12.20
N VAL A 40 -18.06 2.60 -13.08
CA VAL A 40 -19.21 1.72 -13.37
C VAL A 40 -19.68 0.99 -12.11
N LEU A 41 -18.74 0.46 -11.33
CA LEU A 41 -19.06 -0.24 -10.08
C LEU A 41 -19.78 0.68 -9.08
N THR A 42 -19.32 1.94 -8.97
CA THR A 42 -19.93 2.98 -8.12
C THR A 42 -21.36 3.32 -8.56
N LEU A 43 -21.64 3.32 -9.86
CA LEU A 43 -22.95 3.69 -10.41
C LEU A 43 -23.98 2.56 -10.34
N VAL A 44 -23.53 1.30 -10.33
CA VAL A 44 -24.43 0.13 -10.33
C VAL A 44 -24.74 -0.36 -8.91
N THR A 45 -23.95 0.07 -7.92
CA THR A 45 -23.97 -0.45 -6.56
C THR A 45 -24.70 0.50 -5.60
N ASP A 46 -25.37 -0.05 -4.58
CA ASP A 46 -26.02 0.71 -3.51
C ASP A 46 -25.02 1.49 -2.62
N GLU A 47 -25.44 2.55 -1.93
CA GLU A 47 -24.52 3.39 -1.15
C GLU A 47 -23.76 2.62 -0.06
N PHE A 48 -24.39 1.63 0.58
CA PHE A 48 -23.76 0.86 1.65
C PHE A 48 -22.65 -0.04 1.11
N THR A 49 -22.91 -0.74 0.01
CA THR A 49 -21.89 -1.56 -0.65
C THR A 49 -20.79 -0.69 -1.25
N ASN A 50 -21.11 0.51 -1.74
CA ASN A 50 -20.13 1.47 -2.24
C ASN A 50 -19.15 1.94 -1.14
N LEU A 51 -19.68 2.25 0.06
CA LEU A 51 -18.86 2.51 1.24
C LEU A 51 -17.95 1.31 1.58
N ARG A 52 -18.47 0.08 1.54
CA ARG A 52 -17.68 -1.14 1.76
C ARG A 52 -16.55 -1.30 0.73
N ILE A 53 -16.82 -1.06 -0.55
CA ILE A 53 -15.82 -1.13 -1.61
C ILE A 53 -14.73 -0.08 -1.37
N ALA A 54 -15.12 1.16 -1.03
CA ALA A 54 -14.17 2.21 -0.66
C ALA A 54 -13.33 1.81 0.56
N THR A 55 -13.97 1.18 1.56
CA THR A 55 -13.30 0.66 2.76
C THR A 55 -12.23 -0.37 2.42
N ILE A 56 -12.59 -1.37 1.62
CA ILE A 56 -11.66 -2.40 1.15
C ILE A 56 -10.52 -1.74 0.34
N GLY A 57 -10.85 -0.78 -0.51
CA GLY A 57 -9.88 -0.06 -1.35
C GLY A 57 -8.79 0.63 -0.53
N TYR A 58 -9.15 1.44 0.47
CA TYR A 58 -8.13 2.11 1.28
C TYR A 58 -7.35 1.11 2.15
N TYR A 59 -7.97 0.03 2.64
CA TYR A 59 -7.25 -1.00 3.38
C TYR A 59 -6.23 -1.73 2.51
N LEU A 60 -6.57 -2.03 1.24
CA LEU A 60 -5.63 -2.64 0.30
C LEU A 60 -4.41 -1.74 0.08
N ILE A 61 -4.61 -0.43 -0.10
CA ILE A 61 -3.52 0.53 -0.24
C ILE A 61 -2.65 0.55 1.03
N ALA A 62 -3.28 0.61 2.21
CA ALA A 62 -2.57 0.63 3.49
C ALA A 62 -1.73 -0.64 3.70
N VAL A 63 -2.32 -1.82 3.44
CA VAL A 63 -1.63 -3.11 3.57
C VAL A 63 -0.53 -3.24 2.52
N ALA A 64 -0.78 -2.87 1.26
CA ALA A 64 0.24 -2.90 0.22
C ALA A 64 1.43 -2.01 0.60
N GLY A 65 1.19 -0.77 1.06
CA GLY A 65 2.25 0.13 1.54
C GLY A 65 3.03 -0.47 2.72
N LEU A 66 2.33 -1.06 3.69
CA LEU A 66 2.97 -1.76 4.80
C LEU A 66 3.82 -2.94 4.31
N THR A 67 3.31 -3.78 3.40
CA THR A 67 4.05 -4.92 2.83
C THR A 67 5.25 -4.48 2.00
N LEU A 68 5.18 -3.36 1.29
CA LEU A 68 6.33 -2.80 0.58
C LEU A 68 7.44 -2.38 1.56
N LEU A 69 7.07 -1.69 2.64
CA LEU A 69 8.01 -1.26 3.68
C LEU A 69 8.60 -2.46 4.43
N THR A 70 7.77 -3.31 5.04
CA THR A 70 8.21 -4.38 5.94
C THR A 70 8.62 -5.66 5.23
N GLY A 71 8.05 -5.95 4.06
CA GLY A 71 8.28 -7.17 3.30
C GLY A 71 9.40 -7.02 2.27
N LEU A 72 9.23 -6.12 1.29
CA LEU A 72 10.18 -6.02 0.17
C LEU A 72 11.46 -5.28 0.55
N THR A 73 11.35 -4.23 1.35
CA THR A 73 12.49 -3.38 1.72
C THR A 73 13.09 -3.79 3.07
N GLY A 74 12.43 -4.68 3.81
CA GLY A 74 12.83 -5.10 5.15
C GLY A 74 12.86 -3.98 6.20
N GLN A 75 12.20 -2.85 5.93
CA GLN A 75 12.18 -1.69 6.82
C GLN A 75 11.16 -1.86 7.95
N VAL A 76 11.49 -1.36 9.14
CA VAL A 76 10.59 -1.38 10.28
C VAL A 76 9.55 -0.28 10.12
N SER A 77 8.26 -0.61 10.32
CA SER A 77 7.17 0.39 10.34
C SER A 77 7.30 1.30 11.56
N LEU A 78 7.91 2.47 11.39
CA LEU A 78 8.08 3.47 12.44
C LEU A 78 6.74 3.94 13.02
N GLY A 79 5.69 4.01 12.19
CA GLY A 79 4.34 4.37 12.64
C GLY A 79 3.77 3.35 13.62
N HIS A 80 3.85 2.05 13.28
CA HIS A 80 3.34 1.00 14.16
C HIS A 80 4.11 0.94 15.49
N GLY A 81 5.45 1.03 15.42
CA GLY A 81 6.30 1.09 16.61
C GLY A 81 6.03 2.30 17.49
N ALA A 82 5.83 3.49 16.90
CA ALA A 82 5.54 4.72 17.64
C ALA A 82 4.19 4.64 18.38
N PHE A 83 3.12 4.16 17.73
CA PHE A 83 1.83 4.01 18.40
C PHE A 83 1.84 2.92 19.46
N MET A 84 2.56 1.81 19.23
CA MET A 84 2.76 0.76 20.22
C MET A 84 3.51 1.30 21.45
N PHE A 85 4.56 2.11 21.24
CA PHE A 85 5.33 2.75 22.31
C PHE A 85 4.46 3.71 23.14
N ILE A 86 3.63 4.54 22.51
CA ILE A 86 2.74 5.48 23.22
C ILE A 86 1.79 4.73 24.17
N GLY A 87 1.15 3.66 23.69
CA GLY A 87 0.25 2.86 24.53
C GLY A 87 0.99 2.18 25.68
N ALA A 88 2.10 1.49 25.38
CA ALA A 88 2.89 0.77 26.38
C ALA A 88 3.47 1.71 27.44
N TYR A 89 4.01 2.86 27.03
CA TYR A 89 4.57 3.85 27.95
C TYR A 89 3.49 4.52 28.81
N THR A 90 2.30 4.75 28.26
CA THR A 90 1.15 5.26 29.03
C THR A 90 0.80 4.29 30.17
N VAL A 91 0.62 3.00 29.85
CA VAL A 91 0.35 1.97 30.88
C VAL A 91 1.50 1.88 31.89
N ALA A 92 2.76 1.90 31.43
CA ALA A 92 3.92 1.87 32.31
C ALA A 92 3.95 3.05 33.29
N LEU A 93 3.59 4.26 32.84
CA LEU A 93 3.49 5.42 33.71
C LEU A 93 2.37 5.28 34.74
N LEU A 94 1.18 4.83 34.32
CA LEU A 94 0.03 4.68 35.21
C LEU A 94 0.31 3.64 36.30
N VAL A 95 0.87 2.48 35.95
CA VAL A 95 1.24 1.44 36.92
C VAL A 95 2.27 1.95 37.94
N ASN A 96 3.23 2.79 37.50
CA ASN A 96 4.24 3.36 38.39
C ASN A 96 3.72 4.50 39.28
N LYS A 97 2.75 5.29 38.81
CA LYS A 97 2.28 6.50 39.51
C LYS A 97 1.00 6.29 40.29
N VAL A 98 0.15 5.35 39.86
CA VAL A 98 -1.13 5.03 40.48
C VAL A 98 -1.20 3.52 40.71
N PRO A 99 -0.54 3.02 41.77
CA PRO A 99 -0.58 1.60 42.10
C PRO A 99 -2.03 1.16 42.34
N SER A 100 -2.37 -0.04 41.87
CA SER A 100 -3.72 -0.63 42.00
C SER A 100 -4.82 0.06 41.19
N PHE A 101 -4.46 0.90 40.21
CA PHE A 101 -5.43 1.39 39.23
C PHE A 101 -6.01 0.21 38.44
N PRO A 102 -7.33 0.18 38.16
CA PRO A 102 -7.93 -0.94 37.49
C PRO A 102 -7.49 -1.03 36.02
N LEU A 103 -7.11 -2.23 35.59
CA LEU A 103 -6.56 -2.50 34.26
C LEU A 103 -7.46 -2.00 33.11
N TRP A 104 -8.78 -2.11 33.24
CA TRP A 104 -9.70 -1.59 32.21
C TRP A 104 -9.57 -0.06 32.04
N ALA A 105 -9.29 0.67 33.11
CA ALA A 105 -9.10 2.11 33.06
C ALA A 105 -7.70 2.49 32.53
N ASP A 106 -6.66 1.69 32.84
CA ASP A 106 -5.35 1.81 32.21
C ASP A 106 -5.45 1.69 30.69
N LEU A 107 -6.17 0.67 30.22
CA LEU A 107 -6.39 0.45 28.78
C LEU A 107 -7.17 1.59 28.14
N LEU A 108 -8.18 2.14 28.82
CA LEU A 108 -8.93 3.29 28.30
C LEU A 108 -8.04 4.53 28.17
N LEU A 109 -7.22 4.82 29.17
CA LEU A 109 -6.31 5.98 29.15
C LEU A 109 -5.18 5.79 28.12
N ALA A 110 -4.62 4.58 28.00
CA ALA A 110 -3.66 4.25 26.95
C ALA A 110 -4.26 4.35 25.55
N SER A 111 -5.49 3.89 25.37
CA SER A 111 -6.22 4.02 24.10
C SER A 111 -6.53 5.49 23.77
N ALA A 112 -6.90 6.29 24.78
CA ALA A 112 -7.12 7.72 24.62
C ALA A 112 -5.83 8.46 24.22
N ALA A 113 -4.70 8.15 24.87
CA ALA A 113 -3.40 8.72 24.54
C ALA A 113 -2.96 8.34 23.10
N GLY A 114 -3.11 7.07 22.73
CA GLY A 114 -2.83 6.60 21.37
C GLY A 114 -3.76 7.24 20.34
N GLY A 115 -5.05 7.38 20.64
CA GLY A 115 -6.02 8.05 19.80
C GLY A 115 -5.71 9.53 19.60
N LEU A 116 -5.29 10.24 20.65
CA LEU A 116 -4.90 11.64 20.57
C LEU A 116 -3.67 11.83 19.67
N ALA A 117 -2.65 10.98 19.85
CA ALA A 117 -1.47 10.98 19.00
C ALA A 117 -1.82 10.65 17.53
N GLY A 118 -2.73 9.70 17.31
CA GLY A 118 -3.25 9.34 16.00
C GLY A 118 -3.99 10.50 15.33
N LEU A 119 -4.78 11.25 16.09
CA LEU A 119 -5.49 12.45 15.62
C LEU A 119 -4.49 13.53 15.17
N LEU A 120 -3.45 13.78 15.95
CA LEU A 120 -2.40 14.76 15.62
C LEU A 120 -1.62 14.35 14.36
N ALA A 121 -1.22 13.08 14.28
CA ALA A 121 -0.53 12.53 13.12
C ALA A 121 -1.42 12.51 11.87
N GLY A 122 -2.70 12.15 12.02
CA GLY A 122 -3.68 12.15 10.94
C GLY A 122 -3.96 13.56 10.43
N ALA A 123 -4.13 14.53 11.34
CA ALA A 123 -4.25 15.95 10.96
C ALA A 123 -2.98 16.48 10.28
N ALA A 124 -1.82 15.90 10.58
CA ALA A 124 -0.56 16.19 9.90
C ALA A 124 -0.44 15.58 8.51
N ALA A 125 -0.98 14.39 8.31
CA ALA A 125 -1.01 13.74 7.00
C ALA A 125 -2.09 14.32 6.06
N ALA A 126 -3.14 14.92 6.62
CA ALA A 126 -4.24 15.51 5.86
C ALA A 126 -3.92 16.89 5.25
N ARG A 127 -2.74 17.44 5.53
CA ARG A 127 -2.26 18.75 5.05
C ARG A 127 -1.02 18.58 4.19
#